data_AF-B8M458-F1
#
_entry.id   AF-B8M458-F1
#
_cell.length_a   1.000
_cell.length_b   1.000
_cell.length_c   1.000
_cell.angle_alpha   90.00
_cell.angle_beta   90.00
_cell.angle_gamma   90.00
#
_symmetry.space_group_name_H-M   'P 1'
#
loop_
_entity.id
_entity.type
_entity.pdbx_description
1 polymer ?
#
loop_
_entity_poly.entity_id
_entity_poly.type
_entity_poly.pdbx_seq_one_letter_code
_entity_poly.pdbx_strand_id
1 'polypeptide(L)'
;MQTNDTLILTDNTFANREKNEIKQANILCKPQEKLTPSNLLKFNGGLITEDAQAKDDFKSLNKRLQWQLDNAERRLRFVRLDLDSLHLIIFADSSFANNKDFSSQIGFIIVLADGANNANIVHWSSIKCKRVTRSVLTSELYAMVHGFDSAASIKSTTTQLLHLTKPLPLVICTDSKSLYECLVKLGTTQEKRLMIDLMCLRQSYEHQEIAEIKWIDGESNLADIMIKSNPCRALQALINTNKLNINVDGWVERSTTPLTQYTPIPSPHQSCTAHYTVPIS
;
A
#
# COMPACT_ATOMS: atom_id res chain seq x y z
N MET A 1 8.23 12.28 -6.95
CA MET A 1 8.90 11.37 -7.89
C MET A 1 7.95 11.12 -9.02
N GLN A 2 8.28 11.65 -10.20
CA GLN A 2 7.47 11.48 -11.39
C GLN A 2 7.41 9.99 -11.77
N THR A 3 6.21 9.41 -11.70
CA THR A 3 5.89 8.07 -12.22
C THR A 3 4.93 8.22 -13.42
N ASN A 4 4.70 7.15 -14.19
CA ASN A 4 3.75 7.21 -15.31
C ASN A 4 2.37 7.72 -14.82
N ASP A 5 1.77 8.63 -15.60
CA ASP A 5 0.43 9.20 -15.37
C ASP A 5 0.21 9.74 -13.94
N THR A 6 1.08 10.67 -13.51
CA THR A 6 1.03 11.31 -12.17
C THR A 6 0.72 12.81 -12.29
N LEU A 7 -0.24 13.30 -11.50
CA LEU A 7 -0.46 14.73 -11.28
C LEU A 7 0.36 15.19 -10.08
N ILE A 8 1.14 16.24 -10.26
CA ILE A 8 1.99 16.80 -9.20
C ILE A 8 1.66 18.29 -9.06
N LEU A 9 1.32 18.69 -7.84
CA LEU A 9 1.32 20.10 -7.43
C LEU A 9 2.68 20.39 -6.80
N THR A 10 3.52 21.18 -7.46
CA THR A 10 4.89 21.44 -7.02
C THR A 10 5.36 22.84 -7.42
N ASP A 11 6.36 23.35 -6.70
CA ASP A 11 7.03 24.59 -7.06
C ASP A 11 8.11 24.37 -8.15
N ASN A 12 8.54 25.46 -8.78
CA ASN A 12 9.54 25.40 -9.85
C ASN A 12 10.90 24.87 -9.34
N THR A 13 11.23 25.06 -8.07
CA THR A 13 12.51 24.63 -7.48
C THR A 13 12.59 23.11 -7.43
N PHE A 14 11.55 22.47 -6.89
CA PHE A 14 11.46 21.02 -6.81
C PHE A 14 11.33 20.40 -8.20
N ALA A 15 10.46 20.94 -9.07
CA ALA A 15 10.28 20.42 -10.43
C ALA A 15 11.61 20.42 -11.23
N ASN A 16 12.39 21.50 -11.13
CA ASN A 16 13.68 21.58 -11.80
C ASN A 16 14.70 20.60 -11.21
N ARG A 17 14.74 20.48 -9.88
CA ARG A 17 15.65 19.53 -9.21
C ARG A 17 15.31 18.09 -9.57
N GLU A 18 14.04 17.69 -9.46
CA GLU A 18 13.56 16.36 -9.84
C GLU A 18 13.93 16.02 -11.28
N LYS A 19 13.69 16.95 -12.22
CA LYS A 19 14.04 16.76 -13.65
C LYS A 19 15.54 16.61 -13.87
N ASN A 20 16.38 17.31 -13.10
CA ASN A 20 17.83 17.20 -13.20
C ASN A 20 18.33 15.85 -12.67
N GLU A 21 17.83 15.40 -11.52
CA GLU A 21 18.20 14.10 -10.94
C GLU A 21 17.76 12.94 -11.84
N ILE A 22 16.53 12.99 -12.40
CA ILE A 22 16.03 11.98 -13.34
C ILE A 22 16.94 11.87 -14.58
N LYS A 23 17.37 13.02 -15.12
CA LYS A 23 18.31 13.06 -16.26
C LYS A 23 19.68 12.49 -15.89
N GLN A 24 20.21 12.84 -14.73
CA GLN A 24 21.51 12.33 -14.25
C GLN A 24 21.48 10.82 -14.03
N ALA A 25 20.37 10.30 -13.49
CA ALA A 25 20.15 8.89 -13.26
C ALA A 25 19.77 8.11 -14.55
N ASN A 26 19.64 8.78 -15.70
CA ASN A 26 19.24 8.20 -16.98
C ASN A 26 17.91 7.40 -16.90
N ILE A 27 16.96 7.90 -16.09
CA ILE A 27 15.66 7.25 -15.89
C ILE A 27 14.73 7.63 -17.05
N LEU A 28 14.16 6.62 -17.73
CA LEU A 28 13.19 6.85 -18.79
C LEU A 28 11.85 7.30 -18.19
N CYS A 29 11.46 8.56 -18.45
CA CYS A 29 10.17 9.11 -18.03
C CYS A 29 9.52 9.97 -19.13
N LYS A 30 8.19 10.11 -19.09
CA LYS A 30 7.48 11.09 -19.94
C LYS A 30 7.93 12.52 -19.59
N PRO A 31 7.91 13.48 -20.54
CA PRO A 31 8.14 14.89 -20.20
C PRO A 31 7.04 15.39 -19.25
N GLN A 32 7.41 16.28 -18.33
CA GLN A 32 6.45 16.97 -17.46
C GLN A 32 5.62 17.96 -18.28
N GLU A 33 4.30 17.89 -18.13
CA GLU A 33 3.35 18.85 -18.70
C GLU A 33 2.79 19.74 -17.58
N LYS A 34 2.54 21.02 -17.89
CA LYS A 34 1.96 21.97 -16.96
C LYS A 34 0.54 22.31 -17.39
N LEU A 35 -0.40 22.22 -16.44
CA LEU A 35 -1.76 22.73 -16.63
C LEU A 35 -1.69 24.25 -16.73
N THR A 36 -2.21 24.81 -17.83
CA THR A 36 -2.40 26.25 -18.01
C THR A 36 -3.78 26.50 -18.61
N PRO A 37 -4.31 27.73 -18.61
CA PRO A 37 -5.62 28.01 -19.19
C PRO A 37 -5.72 27.58 -20.66
N SER A 38 -4.60 27.60 -21.37
CA SER A 38 -4.46 27.24 -22.78
C SER A 38 -3.98 25.81 -23.04
N ASN A 39 -3.50 25.08 -22.02
CA ASN A 39 -2.92 23.75 -22.16
C ASN A 39 -3.63 22.74 -21.26
N LEU A 40 -4.43 21.89 -21.91
CA LEU A 40 -5.21 20.82 -21.29
C LEU A 40 -4.27 19.69 -20.87
N LEU A 41 -4.50 19.10 -19.70
CA LEU A 41 -3.75 17.90 -19.29
C LEU A 41 -4.55 16.63 -19.56
N LYS A 42 -3.96 15.68 -20.27
CA LYS A 42 -4.51 14.32 -20.37
C LYS A 42 -4.07 13.52 -19.15
N PHE A 43 -5.02 13.12 -18.31
CA PHE A 43 -4.77 12.32 -17.11
C PHE A 43 -5.75 11.16 -17.04
N ASN A 44 -5.23 9.93 -16.99
CA ASN A 44 -6.02 8.69 -16.94
C ASN A 44 -7.14 8.61 -18.00
N GLY A 45 -6.86 9.12 -19.21
CA GLY A 45 -7.81 9.13 -20.32
C GLY A 45 -8.85 10.27 -20.27
N GLY A 46 -8.89 11.06 -19.21
CA GLY A 46 -9.66 12.31 -19.11
C GLY A 46 -8.85 13.54 -19.49
N LEU A 47 -9.53 14.62 -19.87
CA LEU A 47 -8.94 15.94 -20.08
C LEU A 47 -9.25 16.84 -18.87
N ILE A 48 -8.21 17.42 -18.29
CA ILE A 48 -8.31 18.39 -17.19
C ILE A 48 -8.19 19.78 -17.80
N THR A 49 -9.16 20.62 -17.49
CA THR A 49 -9.27 22.00 -17.97
C THR A 49 -9.38 22.95 -16.78
N GLU A 50 -8.95 24.20 -16.93
CA GLU A 50 -9.13 25.23 -15.91
C GLU A 50 -10.57 25.79 -15.90
N ASP A 51 -11.32 25.61 -17.00
CA ASP A 51 -12.71 26.06 -17.12
C ASP A 51 -13.70 25.23 -16.29
N ALA A 52 -14.51 25.95 -15.50
CA ALA A 52 -15.45 25.42 -14.51
C ALA A 52 -16.71 24.74 -15.08
N GLN A 53 -16.83 24.61 -16.39
CA GLN A 53 -17.97 23.95 -17.05
C GLN A 53 -17.76 22.44 -17.17
N ALA A 54 -17.52 21.80 -16.03
CA ALA A 54 -17.22 20.39 -15.97
C ALA A 54 -18.17 19.67 -14.99
N LYS A 55 -18.37 18.36 -15.23
CA LYS A 55 -19.17 17.43 -14.39
C LYS A 55 -18.78 17.57 -12.90
N ASP A 56 -19.68 17.23 -11.98
CA ASP A 56 -19.51 17.43 -10.53
C ASP A 56 -18.17 16.91 -9.94
N ASP A 57 -17.58 15.88 -10.56
CA ASP A 57 -16.28 15.33 -10.18
C ASP A 57 -15.13 16.34 -10.35
N PHE A 58 -15.15 17.15 -11.42
CA PHE A 58 -14.13 18.17 -11.68
C PHE A 58 -14.23 19.34 -10.71
N LYS A 59 -15.45 19.71 -10.29
CA LYS A 59 -15.65 20.71 -9.23
C LYS A 59 -15.06 20.24 -7.91
N SER A 60 -15.25 18.96 -7.58
CA SER A 60 -14.69 18.35 -6.36
C SER A 60 -13.17 18.30 -6.40
N LEU A 61 -12.58 17.94 -7.55
CA LEU A 61 -11.14 17.97 -7.77
C LEU A 61 -10.57 19.39 -7.64
N ASN A 62 -11.17 20.38 -8.31
CA ASN A 62 -10.71 21.77 -8.26
C ASN A 62 -10.77 22.34 -6.83
N LYS A 63 -11.84 22.03 -6.08
CA LYS A 63 -11.95 22.39 -4.65
C LYS A 63 -10.81 21.78 -3.83
N ARG A 64 -10.43 20.54 -4.12
CA ARG A 64 -9.31 19.86 -3.43
C ARG A 64 -7.95 20.45 -3.80
N LEU A 65 -7.74 20.79 -5.08
CA LEU A 65 -6.52 21.46 -5.55
C LEU A 65 -6.37 22.84 -4.90
N GLN A 66 -7.44 23.63 -4.85
CA GLN A 66 -7.43 24.95 -4.20
C GLN A 66 -7.12 24.82 -2.70
N TRP A 67 -7.76 23.88 -2.00
CA TRP A 67 -7.44 23.63 -0.59
C TRP A 67 -5.96 23.29 -0.39
N GLN A 68 -5.36 22.51 -1.30
CA GLN A 68 -3.94 22.14 -1.21
C GLN A 68 -3.01 23.35 -1.47
N LEU A 69 -3.39 24.26 -2.37
CA LEU A 69 -2.68 25.52 -2.58
C LEU A 69 -2.74 26.42 -1.35
N ASP A 70 -3.91 26.55 -0.73
CA ASP A 70 -4.12 27.36 0.48
C ASP A 70 -3.43 26.76 1.72
N ASN A 71 -3.11 25.46 1.67
CA ASN A 71 -2.47 24.71 2.75
C ASN A 71 -1.11 24.13 2.31
N ALA A 72 -0.24 24.95 1.72
CA ALA A 72 1.02 24.49 1.12
C ALA A 72 1.92 23.68 2.08
N GLU A 73 1.87 23.94 3.39
CA GLU A 73 2.63 23.18 4.40
C GLU A 73 2.05 21.77 4.69
N ARG A 74 0.82 21.47 4.24
CA ARG A 74 0.21 20.14 4.34
C ARG A 74 0.77 19.23 3.26
N ARG A 75 1.93 18.65 3.53
CA ARG A 75 2.66 17.76 2.61
C ARG A 75 3.07 16.47 3.29
N LEU A 76 3.42 15.47 2.49
CA LEU A 76 4.18 14.32 2.99
C LEU A 76 5.57 14.80 3.39
N ARG A 77 5.98 14.46 4.60
CA ARG A 77 7.35 14.67 5.08
C ARG A 77 8.06 13.33 5.11
N PHE A 78 9.35 13.33 4.82
CA PHE A 78 10.19 12.16 4.92
C PHE A 78 11.16 12.36 6.08
N VAL A 79 11.14 11.44 7.04
CA VAL A 79 12.07 11.42 8.17
C VAL A 79 13.13 10.36 7.94
N ARG A 80 14.30 10.53 8.58
CA ARG A 80 15.34 9.51 8.57
C ARG A 80 14.84 8.28 9.33
N LEU A 81 14.97 7.12 8.71
CA LEU A 81 14.64 5.84 9.30
C LEU A 81 15.93 5.12 9.70
N ASP A 82 15.87 4.35 10.79
CA ASP A 82 16.92 3.40 11.14
C ASP A 82 16.91 2.23 10.15
N LEU A 83 18.07 1.96 9.53
CA LEU A 83 18.21 0.93 8.49
C LEU A 83 18.29 -0.48 9.08
N ASP A 84 18.76 -0.61 10.33
CA ASP A 84 18.94 -1.92 10.98
C ASP A 84 17.60 -2.58 11.36
N SER A 85 16.58 -1.75 11.58
CA SER A 85 15.21 -2.16 11.94
C SER A 85 14.17 -1.85 10.86
N LEU A 86 14.63 -1.56 9.64
CA LEU A 86 13.80 -1.15 8.53
C LEU A 86 12.88 -2.29 8.06
N HIS A 87 11.62 -1.98 7.81
CA HIS A 87 10.65 -2.92 7.26
C HIS A 87 9.59 -2.19 6.42
N LEU A 88 9.05 -2.91 5.44
CA LEU A 88 8.00 -2.44 4.54
C LEU A 88 6.65 -2.97 5.01
N ILE A 89 5.63 -2.13 5.07
CA ILE A 89 4.29 -2.50 5.54
C ILE A 89 3.25 -2.14 4.47
N ILE A 90 2.36 -3.08 4.16
CA ILE A 90 1.20 -2.87 3.29
C ILE A 90 -0.06 -2.85 4.14
N PHE A 91 -0.87 -1.82 3.96
CA PHE A 91 -2.26 -1.77 4.40
C PHE A 91 -3.14 -1.92 3.18
N ALA A 92 -4.08 -2.84 3.19
CA ALA A 92 -5.03 -3.02 2.09
C ALA A 92 -6.46 -3.00 2.60
N ASP A 93 -7.35 -2.40 1.81
CA ASP A 93 -8.79 -2.36 2.07
C ASP A 93 -9.56 -2.39 0.74
N SER A 94 -10.84 -2.76 0.83
CA SER A 94 -11.76 -2.73 -0.30
C SER A 94 -13.16 -2.31 0.14
N SER A 95 -13.92 -1.69 -0.76
CA SER A 95 -15.36 -1.53 -0.57
C SER A 95 -16.08 -2.27 -1.68
N PHE A 96 -16.81 -3.28 -1.24
CA PHE A 96 -17.50 -4.21 -2.11
C PHE A 96 -18.70 -3.54 -2.77
N ALA A 97 -18.77 -3.64 -4.11
CA ALA A 97 -19.90 -3.18 -4.92
C ALA A 97 -20.35 -1.72 -4.65
N ASN A 98 -19.41 -0.85 -4.29
CA ASN A 98 -19.69 0.52 -3.85
C ASN A 98 -19.79 1.54 -4.97
N ASN A 99 -19.25 1.23 -6.15
CA ASN A 99 -19.36 2.09 -7.31
C ASN A 99 -20.79 2.07 -7.87
N LYS A 100 -21.17 3.12 -8.61
CA LYS A 100 -22.52 3.24 -9.22
C LYS A 100 -22.90 2.07 -10.13
N ASP A 101 -21.90 1.40 -10.70
CA ASP A 101 -22.06 0.22 -11.55
C ASP A 101 -21.92 -1.11 -10.80
N PHE A 102 -21.97 -1.08 -9.46
CA PHE A 102 -21.80 -2.22 -8.56
C PHE A 102 -20.42 -2.90 -8.64
N SER A 103 -19.43 -2.26 -9.25
CA SER A 103 -18.05 -2.70 -9.11
C SER A 103 -17.47 -2.31 -7.75
N SER A 104 -16.48 -3.06 -7.29
CA SER A 104 -15.80 -2.80 -6.02
C SER A 104 -14.63 -1.84 -6.21
N GLN A 105 -14.39 -0.98 -5.24
CA GLN A 105 -13.16 -0.20 -5.12
C GLN A 105 -12.14 -1.00 -4.30
N ILE A 106 -10.89 -1.05 -4.74
CA ILE A 106 -9.77 -1.67 -4.02
C ILE A 106 -8.63 -0.67 -3.87
N GLY A 107 -7.90 -0.77 -2.78
CA GLY A 107 -6.88 0.20 -2.47
C GLY A 107 -5.88 -0.31 -1.44
N PHE A 108 -4.71 0.32 -1.46
CA PHE A 108 -3.65 0.01 -0.52
C PHE A 108 -2.80 1.25 -0.23
N ILE A 109 -2.08 1.20 0.89
CA ILE A 109 -1.00 2.12 1.23
C ILE A 109 0.22 1.30 1.62
N ILE A 110 1.39 1.69 1.12
CA ILE A 110 2.68 1.09 1.45
C ILE A 110 3.50 2.12 2.23
N VAL A 111 4.01 1.69 3.37
CA VAL A 111 4.78 2.51 4.31
C VAL A 111 6.12 1.82 4.56
N LEU A 112 7.19 2.61 4.56
CA LEU A 112 8.50 2.18 5.05
C LEU A 112 8.65 2.65 6.49
N ALA A 113 8.94 1.76 7.42
CA ALA A 113 9.02 2.06 8.85
C ALA A 113 10.28 1.47 9.50
N ASP A 114 10.68 2.03 10.63
CA ASP A 114 11.75 1.50 11.49
C ASP A 114 11.20 0.95 12.81
N GLY A 115 12.07 0.33 13.63
CA GLY A 115 11.71 -0.26 14.92
C GLY A 115 11.25 0.74 15.99
N ALA A 116 11.46 2.04 15.77
CA ALA A 116 10.93 3.12 16.62
C ALA A 116 9.61 3.69 16.08
N ASN A 117 8.98 2.97 15.14
CA ASN A 117 7.76 3.35 14.45
C ASN A 117 7.85 4.71 13.72
N ASN A 118 9.06 5.21 13.40
CA ASN A 118 9.16 6.28 12.41
C ASN A 118 8.77 5.71 11.05
N ALA A 119 8.07 6.49 10.24
CA ALA A 119 7.46 5.98 9.03
C ALA A 119 7.34 7.03 7.92
N ASN A 120 7.51 6.54 6.69
CA ASN A 120 7.38 7.29 5.46
C ASN A 120 6.42 6.56 4.51
N ILE A 121 5.40 7.25 4.01
CA ILE A 121 4.52 6.70 2.97
C ILE A 121 5.31 6.67 1.65
N VAL A 122 5.45 5.49 1.06
CA VAL A 122 6.23 5.29 -0.17
C VAL A 122 5.36 5.11 -1.40
N HIS A 123 4.19 4.50 -1.25
CA HIS A 123 3.27 4.29 -2.37
C HIS A 123 1.83 4.10 -1.87
N TRP A 124 0.87 4.36 -2.76
CA TRP A 124 -0.54 4.10 -2.51
C TRP A 124 -1.27 3.93 -3.84
N SER A 125 -2.43 3.26 -3.78
CA SER A 125 -3.32 3.15 -4.93
C SER A 125 -4.76 3.07 -4.47
N SER A 126 -5.65 3.64 -5.28
CA SER A 126 -7.10 3.49 -5.18
C SER A 126 -7.65 3.31 -6.59
N ILE A 127 -8.15 2.11 -6.90
CA ILE A 127 -8.68 1.79 -8.23
C ILE A 127 -9.97 0.99 -8.15
N LYS A 128 -10.79 1.14 -9.18
CA LYS A 128 -11.87 0.20 -9.43
C LYS A 128 -11.28 -1.19 -9.68
N CYS A 129 -11.77 -2.18 -8.96
CA CYS A 129 -11.40 -3.58 -9.18
C CYS A 129 -11.81 -4.01 -10.59
N LYS A 130 -10.82 -4.46 -11.37
CA LYS A 130 -11.04 -4.90 -12.77
C LYS A 130 -11.84 -6.20 -12.84
N ARG A 131 -11.78 -7.02 -11.79
CA ARG A 131 -12.51 -8.29 -11.69
C ARG A 131 -13.80 -8.09 -10.91
N VAL A 132 -14.90 -8.65 -11.42
CA VAL A 132 -16.15 -8.70 -10.66
C VAL A 132 -15.96 -9.59 -9.44
N THR A 133 -16.03 -9.00 -8.26
CA THR A 133 -15.96 -9.69 -6.97
C THR A 133 -17.34 -10.20 -6.60
N ARG A 134 -17.43 -11.38 -5.98
CA ARG A 134 -18.70 -11.99 -5.57
C ARG A 134 -18.91 -11.98 -4.05
N SER A 135 -17.92 -11.51 -3.30
CA SER A 135 -17.99 -11.34 -1.86
C SER A 135 -17.03 -10.23 -1.41
N VAL A 136 -17.21 -9.76 -0.17
CA VAL A 136 -16.30 -8.83 0.51
C VAL A 136 -14.91 -9.44 0.65
N LEU A 137 -14.83 -10.71 1.05
CA LEU A 137 -13.55 -11.43 1.15
C LEU A 137 -12.78 -11.45 -0.18
N THR A 138 -13.49 -11.61 -1.31
CA THR A 138 -12.88 -11.59 -2.64
C THR A 138 -12.31 -10.21 -2.97
N SER A 139 -13.03 -9.13 -2.64
CA SER A 139 -12.52 -7.77 -2.89
C SER A 139 -11.34 -7.42 -2.00
N GLU A 140 -11.36 -7.84 -0.74
CA GLU A 140 -10.26 -7.64 0.21
C GLU A 140 -9.01 -8.41 -0.23
N LEU A 141 -9.17 -9.68 -0.67
CA LEU A 141 -8.04 -10.46 -1.21
C LEU A 141 -7.44 -9.77 -2.44
N TYR A 142 -8.27 -9.29 -3.38
CA TYR A 142 -7.76 -8.60 -4.56
C TYR A 142 -7.06 -7.28 -4.21
N ALA A 143 -7.53 -6.54 -3.20
CA ALA A 143 -6.82 -5.37 -2.70
C ALA A 143 -5.44 -5.76 -2.13
N MET A 144 -5.39 -6.84 -1.34
CA MET A 144 -4.15 -7.35 -0.76
C MET A 144 -3.15 -7.80 -1.84
N VAL A 145 -3.59 -8.57 -2.83
CA VAL A 145 -2.74 -9.00 -3.96
C VAL A 145 -2.21 -7.80 -4.74
N HIS A 146 -3.06 -6.82 -5.03
CA HIS A 146 -2.66 -5.60 -5.72
C HIS A 146 -1.60 -4.81 -4.95
N GLY A 147 -1.73 -4.75 -3.61
CA GLY A 147 -0.71 -4.18 -2.73
C GLY A 147 0.57 -4.98 -2.71
N PHE A 148 0.47 -6.31 -2.57
CA PHE A 148 1.60 -7.23 -2.53
C PHE A 148 2.47 -7.14 -3.78
N ASP A 149 1.89 -7.16 -4.98
CA ASP A 149 2.62 -7.05 -6.25
C ASP A 149 3.47 -5.76 -6.30
N SER A 150 2.88 -4.66 -5.86
CA SER A 150 3.55 -3.35 -5.79
C SER A 150 4.66 -3.35 -4.73
N ALA A 151 4.38 -3.91 -3.56
CA ALA A 151 5.32 -3.95 -2.45
C ALA A 151 6.49 -4.91 -2.68
N ALA A 152 6.30 -6.04 -3.34
CA ALA A 152 7.37 -6.98 -3.70
C ALA A 152 8.41 -6.29 -4.60
N SER A 153 7.93 -5.50 -5.56
CA SER A 153 8.79 -4.69 -6.45
C SER A 153 9.54 -3.60 -5.68
N ILE A 154 8.85 -2.88 -4.77
CA ILE A 154 9.47 -1.86 -3.91
C ILE A 154 10.49 -2.50 -2.95
N LYS A 155 10.18 -3.64 -2.35
CA LYS A 155 11.06 -4.41 -1.46
C LYS A 155 12.36 -4.75 -2.17
N SER A 156 12.28 -5.35 -3.36
CA SER A 156 13.46 -5.73 -4.14
C SER A 156 14.32 -4.51 -4.48
N THR A 157 13.70 -3.46 -5.02
CA THR A 157 14.38 -2.22 -5.40
C THR A 157 15.03 -1.53 -4.20
N THR A 158 14.33 -1.43 -3.08
CA THR A 158 14.81 -0.76 -1.86
C THR A 158 15.96 -1.54 -1.22
N THR A 159 15.87 -2.87 -1.19
CA THR A 159 16.94 -3.74 -0.69
C THR A 159 18.24 -3.50 -1.46
N GLN A 160 18.17 -3.41 -2.79
CA GLN A 160 19.32 -3.15 -3.64
C GLN A 160 19.86 -1.73 -3.49
N LEU A 161 18.97 -0.72 -3.55
CA LEU A 161 19.34 0.70 -3.49
C LEU A 161 19.99 1.09 -2.17
N LEU A 162 19.55 0.49 -1.06
CA LEU A 162 20.10 0.74 0.28
C LEU A 162 21.24 -0.22 0.64
N HIS A 163 21.64 -1.12 -0.28
CA HIS A 163 22.67 -2.14 -0.04
C HIS A 163 22.45 -2.96 1.24
N LEU A 164 21.19 -3.31 1.54
CA LEU A 164 20.86 -4.04 2.75
C LEU A 164 21.47 -5.45 2.69
N THR A 165 22.12 -5.87 3.78
CA THR A 165 22.73 -7.21 3.87
C THR A 165 21.71 -8.34 3.97
N LYS A 166 20.46 -8.00 4.32
CA LYS A 166 19.32 -8.93 4.41
C LYS A 166 18.17 -8.38 3.58
N PRO A 167 17.32 -9.26 3.00
CA PRO A 167 16.11 -8.82 2.32
C PRO A 167 15.24 -7.97 3.23
N LEU A 168 14.74 -6.83 2.73
CA LEU A 168 13.85 -5.96 3.49
C LEU A 168 12.61 -6.76 3.95
N PRO A 169 12.31 -6.84 5.25
CA PRO A 169 11.11 -7.49 5.75
C PRO A 169 9.86 -6.83 5.17
N LEU A 170 8.88 -7.66 4.76
CA LEU A 170 7.59 -7.20 4.24
C LEU A 170 6.47 -7.72 5.14
N VAL A 171 5.74 -6.79 5.73
CA VAL A 171 4.57 -7.05 6.58
C VAL A 171 3.32 -6.71 5.78
N ILE A 172 2.33 -7.60 5.80
CA ILE A 172 1.00 -7.30 5.24
C ILE A 172 -0.02 -7.17 6.37
N CYS A 173 -0.84 -6.13 6.30
CA CYS A 173 -1.84 -5.80 7.31
C CYS A 173 -3.24 -5.81 6.70
N THR A 174 -4.18 -6.47 7.39
CA THR A 174 -5.61 -6.44 7.07
C THR A 174 -6.42 -6.28 8.34
N ASP A 175 -7.53 -5.55 8.26
CA ASP A 175 -8.54 -5.47 9.31
C ASP A 175 -9.63 -6.54 9.17
N SER A 176 -9.63 -7.26 8.05
CA SER A 176 -10.53 -8.39 7.81
C SER A 176 -10.02 -9.65 8.49
N LYS A 177 -10.65 -9.99 9.62
CA LYS A 177 -10.44 -11.28 10.29
C LYS A 177 -10.64 -12.46 9.34
N SER A 178 -11.63 -12.38 8.45
CA SER A 178 -11.92 -13.44 7.48
C SER A 178 -10.76 -13.65 6.51
N LEU A 179 -10.17 -12.56 6.00
CA LEU A 179 -9.00 -12.63 5.12
C LEU A 179 -7.78 -13.16 5.87
N TYR A 180 -7.52 -12.65 7.08
CA TYR A 180 -6.44 -13.12 7.94
C TYR A 180 -6.54 -14.63 8.20
N GLU A 181 -7.72 -15.11 8.60
CA GLU A 181 -7.95 -16.53 8.83
C GLU A 181 -7.76 -17.36 7.55
N CYS A 182 -8.17 -16.86 6.38
CA CYS A 182 -7.89 -17.50 5.10
C CYS A 182 -6.40 -17.56 4.77
N LEU A 183 -5.61 -16.55 5.13
CA LEU A 183 -4.16 -16.56 4.88
C LEU A 183 -3.44 -17.53 5.81
N VAL A 184 -3.85 -17.59 7.07
CA VAL A 184 -3.15 -18.33 8.13
C VAL A 184 -3.60 -19.79 8.23
N LYS A 185 -4.90 -20.08 8.09
CA LYS A 185 -5.43 -21.44 8.20
C LYS A 185 -5.34 -22.13 6.84
N LEU A 186 -4.80 -23.34 6.78
CA LEU A 186 -4.68 -24.16 5.55
C LEU A 186 -6.03 -24.69 5.00
N GLY A 187 -7.15 -24.11 5.40
CA GLY A 187 -8.47 -24.45 4.87
C GLY A 187 -8.62 -24.06 3.39
N THR A 188 -9.55 -24.74 2.72
CA THR A 188 -9.98 -24.40 1.36
C THR A 188 -11.23 -23.53 1.41
N THR A 189 -11.39 -22.66 0.41
CA THR A 189 -12.64 -21.93 0.16
C THR A 189 -13.40 -22.58 -0.99
N GLN A 190 -14.73 -22.47 -0.96
CA GLN A 190 -15.61 -22.96 -2.01
C GLN A 190 -15.40 -22.22 -3.34
N GLU A 191 -14.92 -20.97 -3.28
CA GLU A 191 -14.62 -20.17 -4.47
C GLU A 191 -13.25 -20.56 -5.04
N LYS A 192 -13.24 -21.52 -5.98
CA LYS A 192 -12.01 -22.06 -6.59
C LYS A 192 -11.08 -21.01 -7.21
N ARG A 193 -11.60 -19.89 -7.72
CA ARG A 193 -10.76 -18.82 -8.29
C ARG A 193 -10.03 -18.03 -7.21
N LEU A 194 -10.72 -17.74 -6.10
CA LEU A 194 -10.14 -17.07 -4.93
C LEU A 194 -8.94 -17.84 -4.39
N MET A 195 -9.00 -19.18 -4.44
CA MET A 195 -7.91 -20.05 -4.02
C MET A 195 -6.60 -19.81 -4.76
N ILE A 196 -6.61 -19.42 -6.04
CA ILE A 196 -5.38 -19.20 -6.81
C ILE A 196 -4.58 -18.06 -6.20
N ASP A 197 -5.22 -16.90 -6.06
CA ASP A 197 -4.59 -15.70 -5.48
C ASP A 197 -4.23 -15.92 -4.00
N LEU A 198 -5.06 -16.66 -3.25
CA LEU A 198 -4.77 -17.03 -1.87
C LEU A 198 -3.53 -17.93 -1.77
N MET A 199 -3.39 -18.92 -2.66
CA MET A 199 -2.22 -19.81 -2.69
C MET A 199 -0.96 -19.04 -3.07
N CYS A 200 -1.03 -18.07 -3.98
CA CYS A 200 0.11 -17.22 -4.30
C CYS A 200 0.62 -16.46 -3.07
N LEU A 201 -0.27 -15.87 -2.26
CA LEU A 201 0.13 -15.18 -1.02
C LEU A 201 0.69 -16.16 0.02
N ARG A 202 0.06 -17.33 0.20
CA ARG A 202 0.58 -18.37 1.11
C ARG A 202 1.96 -18.85 0.68
N GLN A 203 2.17 -19.10 -0.61
CA GLN A 203 3.45 -19.51 -1.16
C GLN A 203 4.50 -18.39 -1.01
N SER A 204 4.11 -17.13 -1.21
CA SER A 204 5.00 -15.97 -1.00
C SER A 204 5.43 -15.86 0.46
N TYR A 205 4.52 -16.16 1.39
CA TYR A 205 4.86 -16.29 2.81
C TYR A 205 5.80 -17.48 3.06
N GLU A 206 5.55 -18.66 2.45
CA GLU A 206 6.43 -19.83 2.52
C GLU A 206 7.85 -19.54 2.02
N HIS A 207 7.98 -18.78 0.93
CA HIS A 207 9.23 -18.35 0.32
C HIS A 207 9.92 -17.16 1.00
N GLN A 208 9.39 -16.66 2.12
CA GLN A 208 9.95 -15.50 2.86
C GLN A 208 9.91 -14.18 2.07
N GLU A 209 9.06 -14.10 1.05
CA GLU A 209 8.75 -12.83 0.39
C GLU A 209 7.89 -11.96 1.31
N ILE A 210 6.99 -12.58 2.07
CA ILE A 210 6.24 -11.98 3.17
C ILE A 210 6.86 -12.46 4.49
N ALA A 211 7.25 -11.52 5.35
CA ALA A 211 7.84 -11.81 6.66
C ALA A 211 6.75 -12.04 7.72
N GLU A 212 5.70 -11.21 7.72
CA GLU A 212 4.64 -11.24 8.72
C GLU A 212 3.28 -10.94 8.08
N ILE A 213 2.24 -11.57 8.64
CA ILE A 213 0.83 -11.28 8.32
C ILE A 213 0.18 -10.80 9.61
N LYS A 214 -0.37 -9.57 9.61
CA LYS A 214 -1.01 -8.95 10.78
C LYS A 214 -2.49 -8.73 10.54
N TRP A 215 -3.30 -9.22 11.47
CA TRP A 215 -4.66 -8.76 11.68
C TRP A 215 -4.64 -7.56 12.61
N ILE A 216 -5.16 -6.44 12.13
CA ILE A 216 -5.18 -5.16 12.84
C ILE A 216 -6.63 -4.71 13.06
N ASP A 217 -6.84 -3.76 13.95
CA ASP A 217 -8.15 -3.14 14.06
C ASP A 217 -8.40 -2.19 12.87
N GLY A 218 -9.67 -1.95 12.56
CA GLY A 218 -10.05 -1.07 11.44
C GLY A 218 -9.62 0.39 11.63
N GLU A 219 -9.50 0.89 12.87
CA GLU A 219 -9.08 2.29 13.09
C GLU A 219 -7.60 2.51 12.75
N SER A 220 -6.78 1.48 12.87
CA SER A 220 -5.37 1.50 12.47
C SER A 220 -5.15 1.28 10.96
N ASN A 221 -6.17 0.84 10.21
CA ASN A 221 -6.01 0.53 8.79
C ASN A 221 -5.89 1.81 7.96
N LEU A 222 -4.67 2.09 7.46
CA LEU A 222 -4.41 3.29 6.66
C LEU A 222 -5.12 3.27 5.30
N ALA A 223 -5.45 2.09 4.78
CA ALA A 223 -6.05 1.93 3.47
C ALA A 223 -7.53 2.34 3.42
N ASP A 224 -8.19 2.56 4.56
CA ASP A 224 -9.58 3.01 4.65
C ASP A 224 -9.87 4.24 3.78
N ILE A 225 -8.95 5.22 3.76
CA ILE A 225 -9.12 6.45 2.96
C ILE A 225 -9.08 6.18 1.45
N MET A 226 -8.47 5.08 1.03
CA MET A 226 -8.36 4.73 -0.38
C MET A 226 -9.71 4.30 -0.93
N ILE A 227 -10.67 4.01 -0.06
CA ILE A 227 -11.93 3.39 -0.39
C ILE A 227 -13.13 4.24 0.07
N LYS A 228 -12.99 4.91 1.21
CA LYS A 228 -14.04 5.67 1.88
C LYS A 228 -13.82 7.17 1.70
N SER A 229 -14.91 7.94 1.68
CA SER A 229 -14.86 9.41 1.63
C SER A 229 -14.58 10.06 3.00
N ASN A 230 -14.66 9.28 4.09
CA ASN A 230 -14.47 9.77 5.45
C ASN A 230 -12.98 9.90 5.80
N PRO A 231 -12.60 10.90 6.62
CA PRO A 231 -11.22 11.08 7.04
C PRO A 231 -10.72 9.90 7.88
N CYS A 232 -9.57 9.33 7.51
CA CYS A 232 -8.86 8.31 8.28
C CYS A 232 -7.95 8.99 9.32
N ARG A 233 -8.23 8.78 10.61
CA ARG A 233 -7.45 9.37 11.71
C ARG A 233 -6.03 8.80 11.78
N ALA A 234 -5.86 7.50 11.56
CA ALA A 234 -4.54 6.87 11.56
C ALA A 234 -3.63 7.45 10.45
N LEU A 235 -4.16 7.62 9.23
CA LEU A 235 -3.39 8.26 8.16
C LEU A 235 -3.08 9.73 8.47
N GLN A 236 -4.04 10.47 9.04
CA GLN A 236 -3.81 11.85 9.44
C GLN A 236 -2.70 11.94 10.50
N ALA A 237 -2.70 11.06 11.50
CA ALA A 237 -1.65 10.98 12.51
C ALA A 237 -0.29 10.67 11.88
N LEU A 238 -0.23 9.69 10.97
CA LEU A 238 1.00 9.36 10.25
C LEU A 238 1.53 10.55 9.44
N ILE A 239 0.69 11.23 8.66
CA ILE A 239 1.10 12.40 7.86
C ILE A 239 1.61 13.53 8.77
N ASN A 240 0.96 13.76 9.92
CA ASN A 240 1.30 14.85 10.83
C ASN A 240 2.52 14.59 11.71
N THR A 241 2.88 13.33 11.96
CA THR A 241 3.91 12.98 12.96
C THR A 241 5.03 12.11 12.42
N ASN A 242 4.86 11.51 11.23
CA ASN A 242 5.72 10.44 10.72
C ASN A 242 5.84 9.26 11.70
N LYS A 243 4.85 9.06 12.57
CA LYS A 243 4.77 7.92 13.46
C LYS A 243 3.66 6.98 13.01
N LEU A 244 4.00 5.70 12.92
CA LEU A 244 3.06 4.65 12.64
C LEU A 244 2.53 4.08 13.95
N ASN A 245 1.21 4.03 14.10
CA ASN A 245 0.57 3.42 15.25
C ASN A 245 -0.41 2.36 14.74
N ILE A 246 -0.16 1.11 15.10
CA ILE A 246 -0.96 -0.04 14.65
C ILE A 246 -1.33 -0.82 15.91
N ASN A 247 -2.62 -1.02 16.14
CA ASN A 247 -3.09 -1.99 17.11
C ASN A 247 -3.30 -3.34 16.41
N VAL A 248 -2.65 -4.38 16.95
CA VAL A 248 -2.57 -5.71 16.33
C VAL A 248 -3.40 -6.68 17.16
N ASP A 249 -4.44 -7.25 16.54
CA ASP A 249 -5.33 -8.24 17.16
C ASP A 249 -4.77 -9.67 17.05
N GLY A 250 -4.01 -9.94 15.98
CA GLY A 250 -3.31 -11.20 15.80
C GLY A 250 -2.23 -11.10 14.74
N TRP A 251 -1.21 -11.94 14.84
CA TRP A 251 -0.16 -11.99 13.84
C TRP A 251 0.43 -13.39 13.71
N VAL A 252 1.02 -13.64 12.55
CA VAL A 252 1.87 -14.79 12.34
C VAL A 252 3.24 -14.30 11.92
N GLU A 253 4.24 -14.78 12.65
CA GLU A 253 5.65 -14.58 12.35
C GLU A 253 6.34 -15.94 12.15
N ARG A 254 7.42 -15.94 11.37
CA ARG A 254 8.27 -17.11 11.23
C ARG A 254 9.40 -17.05 12.26
N SER A 255 9.65 -18.20 12.91
CA SER A 255 10.82 -18.38 13.76
C SER A 255 12.12 -18.32 12.93
N THR A 256 13.06 -17.45 13.31
CA THR A 256 14.32 -17.19 12.59
C THR A 256 15.42 -18.22 12.87
N THR A 257 15.09 -19.40 13.40
CA THR A 257 16.09 -20.40 13.76
C THR A 257 16.81 -20.91 12.50
N PRO A 258 18.15 -20.78 12.39
CA PRO A 258 18.90 -21.33 11.27
C PRO A 258 18.70 -22.85 11.23
N LEU A 259 18.45 -23.40 10.05
CA LEU A 259 18.43 -24.85 9.85
C LEU A 259 19.85 -25.41 10.04
N THR A 260 20.22 -25.73 11.28
CA THR A 260 21.42 -26.50 11.55
C THR A 260 21.18 -27.96 11.21
N GLN A 261 21.93 -28.41 10.20
CA GLN A 261 22.18 -29.81 9.78
C GLN A 261 21.04 -30.53 9.05
N TYR A 262 21.47 -31.21 7.97
CA TYR A 262 20.71 -32.11 7.11
C TYR A 262 19.78 -33.03 7.91
N THR A 263 18.50 -32.69 7.96
CA THR A 263 17.41 -33.64 8.14
C THR A 263 16.82 -33.97 6.76
N PRO A 264 16.49 -35.24 6.46
CA PRO A 264 15.81 -35.61 5.22
C PRO A 264 14.54 -34.78 5.10
N ILE A 265 14.22 -34.33 3.87
CA ILE A 265 13.07 -33.49 3.48
C ILE A 265 11.99 -33.49 4.57
N PRO A 266 11.94 -32.47 5.44
CA PRO A 266 10.83 -32.35 6.36
C PRO A 266 9.57 -32.14 5.53
N SER A 267 8.44 -32.67 5.99
CA SER A 267 7.12 -32.19 5.57
C SER A 267 7.11 -30.65 5.50
N PRO A 268 6.34 -30.03 4.58
CA PRO A 268 6.40 -28.58 4.29
C PRO A 268 5.99 -27.64 5.45
N HIS A 269 5.94 -28.13 6.69
CA HIS A 269 5.54 -27.39 7.87
C HIS A 269 6.76 -27.04 8.72
N GLN A 270 7.44 -25.94 8.35
CA GLN A 270 8.32 -25.22 9.28
C GLN A 270 7.49 -24.30 10.19
N SER A 271 7.94 -24.21 11.44
CA SER A 271 7.28 -23.62 12.62
C SER A 271 6.84 -22.16 12.44
N CYS A 272 5.58 -21.97 12.09
CA CYS A 272 4.88 -20.70 12.19
C CYS A 272 4.07 -20.68 13.48
N THR A 273 4.17 -19.61 14.25
CA THR A 273 3.39 -19.43 15.48
C THR A 273 2.36 -18.35 15.23
N ALA A 274 1.08 -18.70 15.35
CA ALA A 274 0.00 -17.73 15.33
C ALA A 274 -0.19 -17.17 16.74
N HIS A 275 -0.15 -15.85 16.87
CA HIS A 275 -0.36 -15.12 18.10
C HIS A 275 -1.67 -14.34 18.02
N TYR A 276 -2.34 -14.22 19.17
CA TYR A 276 -3.52 -13.38 19.34
C TYR A 276 -3.33 -12.54 20.61
N THR A 277 -3.73 -11.28 20.58
CA THR A 277 -3.81 -10.49 21.81
C THR A 277 -4.98 -11.02 22.65
N VAL A 278 -4.70 -11.34 23.93
CA VAL A 278 -5.75 -11.72 24.88
C VAL A 278 -6.43 -10.43 25.33
N PRO A 279 -7.74 -10.25 25.15
CA PRO A 279 -8.42 -9.07 25.66
C PRO A 279 -8.30 -9.04 27.18
N ILE A 280 -7.81 -7.93 27.73
CA ILE A 280 -7.86 -7.68 29.18
C ILE A 280 -9.35 -7.47 29.51
N SER A 281 -9.93 -8.46 30.20
CA SER A 281 -11.31 -8.48 30.68
C SER A 281 -11.60 -7.36 31.67
#